data_AF-A0A3N7DA37-F1
#
_entry.id   AF-A0A3N7DA37-F1
#
_cell.length_a   1.000
_cell.length_b   1.000
_cell.length_c   1.000
_cell.angle_alpha   90.00
_cell.angle_beta   90.00
_cell.angle_gamma   90.00
#
_symmetry.space_group_name_H-M   'P 1'
#
loop_
_entity.id
_entity.type
_entity.pdbx_description
1 polymer ?
#
loop_
_entity_poly.entity_id
_entity_poly.type
_entity_poly.pdbx_seq_one_letter_code
_entity_poly.pdbx_strand_id
1 'polypeptide(L)' 'MEKTANIISTDLQKFIDKFEPAKFKLMTKGIEIRGINDLPKNISQARALIESMKLNLMVVHHAGMLAYRAFEVNVIPPAA' A
#
# COMPACT_ATOMS: atom_id res chain seq x y z
N MET A 1 -26.07 -8.90 -8.58
CA MET A 1 -24.85 -9.15 -7.80
C MET A 1 -23.72 -8.40 -8.48
N GLU A 2 -23.41 -7.18 -8.03
CA GLU A 2 -22.23 -6.46 -8.52
C GLU A 2 -20.99 -7.18 -7.98
N LYS A 3 -20.35 -7.99 -8.83
CA LYS A 3 -18.97 -8.40 -8.62
C LYS A 3 -18.12 -7.15 -8.87
N THR A 4 -17.91 -6.33 -7.85
CA THR A 4 -16.84 -5.34 -7.87
C THR A 4 -15.54 -6.14 -7.86
N ALA A 5 -15.08 -6.54 -9.05
CA ALA A 5 -13.70 -6.95 -9.22
C ALA A 5 -12.88 -5.74 -8.78
N ASN A 6 -12.23 -5.82 -7.61
CA ASN A 6 -11.28 -4.82 -7.17
C ASN A 6 -10.17 -4.80 -8.23
N ILE A 7 -10.29 -3.91 -9.22
CA ILE A 7 -9.28 -3.72 -10.25
C ILE A 7 -8.09 -3.11 -9.51
N ILE A 8 -7.11 -3.96 -9.18
CA ILE A 8 -5.81 -3.52 -8.69
C ILE A 8 -5.22 -2.64 -9.79
N SER A 9 -4.88 -1.40 -9.46
CA SER A 9 -4.26 -0.51 -10.45
C SER A 9 -2.91 -1.07 -10.89
N THR A 10 -2.49 -0.77 -12.11
CA THR A 10 -1.20 -1.20 -12.64
C THR A 10 -0.03 -0.78 -11.73
N ASP A 11 -0.11 0.42 -11.15
CA ASP A 11 0.91 0.93 -10.24
C ASP A 11 0.92 0.16 -8.91
N LEU A 12 -0.25 -0.18 -8.37
CA LEU A 12 -0.37 -0.98 -7.15
C LEU A 12 0.17 -2.40 -7.35
N GLN A 13 -0.09 -3.00 -8.52
CA GLN A 13 0.47 -4.31 -8.86
C GLN A 13 2.00 -4.25 -8.96
N LYS A 14 2.55 -3.26 -9.66
CA LYS A 14 4.02 -3.05 -9.73
C LYS A 14 4.64 -2.85 -8.35
N PHE A 15 3.97 -2.12 -7.46
CA PHE A 15 4.42 -1.95 -6.08
C PHE A 15 4.46 -3.30 -5.35
N ILE A 16 3.39 -4.11 -5.43
CA ILE A 16 3.34 -5.43 -4.78
C ILE A 16 4.45 -6.34 -5.30
N ASP A 17 4.67 -6.36 -6.62
CA ASP A 17 5.68 -7.21 -7.27
C ASP A 17 7.12 -6.83 -6.89
N LYS A 18 7.36 -5.57 -6.51
CA LYS A 18 8.71 -5.08 -6.14
C LYS A 18 8.95 -4.95 -4.65
N PHE A 19 7.91 -4.63 -3.88
CA PHE A 19 7.98 -4.52 -2.44
C PHE A 19 7.88 -5.90 -1.76
N GLU A 20 7.22 -6.86 -2.42
CA GLU A 20 7.04 -8.25 -1.97
C GLU A 20 6.55 -8.36 -0.51
N PRO A 21 5.43 -7.72 -0.15
CA PRO A 21 4.94 -7.75 1.23
C PRO A 21 4.55 -9.17 1.65
N ALA A 22 5.13 -9.66 2.74
CA ALA A 22 4.87 -11.02 3.24
C ALA A 22 3.39 -11.28 3.62
N LYS A 23 2.67 -10.24 4.07
CA LYS A 23 1.25 -10.32 4.41
C LYS A 23 0.55 -8.99 4.13
N PHE A 24 -0.46 -9.03 3.29
CA PHE A 24 -1.30 -7.87 3.01
C PHE A 24 -2.77 -8.23 2.81
N LYS A 25 -3.64 -7.24 2.97
CA LYS A 25 -5.07 -7.32 2.67
C LYS A 25 -5.38 -6.37 1.51
N LEU A 26 -6.15 -6.85 0.52
CA LEU A 26 -6.70 -6.00 -0.53
C LEU A 26 -7.81 -5.10 0.04
N MET A 27 -7.74 -3.82 -0.30
CA MET A 27 -8.70 -2.79 0.09
C MET A 27 -9.29 -2.14 -1.16
N THR A 28 -10.41 -1.43 -1.03
CA THR A 28 -11.06 -0.75 -2.17
C THR A 28 -10.15 0.26 -2.87
N LYS A 29 -9.23 0.89 -2.12
CA LYS A 29 -8.33 1.94 -2.62
C LYS A 29 -6.86 1.54 -2.66
N GLY A 30 -6.52 0.29 -2.37
CA GLY A 30 -5.12 -0.05 -2.10
C GLY A 30 -4.91 -1.40 -1.45
N ILE A 31 -3.82 -1.49 -0.68
CA ILE A 31 -3.52 -2.62 0.19
C ILE A 31 -3.19 -2.15 1.60
N GLU A 32 -3.47 -2.99 2.57
CA GLU A 32 -2.98 -2.83 3.94
C GLU A 32 -1.94 -3.91 4.21
N ILE A 33 -0.69 -3.51 4.48
CA ILE A 33 0.43 -4.40 4.80
C ILE A 33 0.47 -4.57 6.31
N ARG A 34 0.53 -5.82 6.79
CA ARG A 34 0.30 -6.17 8.21
C ARG A 34 1.44 -7.01 8.77
N GLY A 35 1.58 -6.99 10.10
CA GLY A 35 2.51 -7.87 10.81
C GLY A 35 3.97 -7.46 10.64
N ILE A 36 4.23 -6.17 10.55
CA ILE A 36 5.56 -5.62 10.25
C ILE A 36 6.39 -5.51 11.53
N ASN A 37 7.58 -6.10 11.56
CA ASN A 37 8.46 -6.00 12.73
C ASN A 37 9.05 -4.59 12.89
N ASP A 38 9.65 -4.06 11.84
CA ASP A 38 10.25 -2.72 11.82
C ASP A 38 9.39 -1.78 10.95
N LEU A 39 8.33 -1.26 11.55
CA LEU A 39 7.33 -0.46 10.85
C LEU A 39 7.92 0.85 10.26
N PRO A 40 8.71 1.66 11.00
CA PRO A 40 9.32 2.87 10.44
C PRO A 40 10.20 2.58 9.22
N LYS A 41 11.04 1.54 9.29
CA LYS A 41 11.89 1.14 8.16
C LYS A 41 11.07 0.74 6.94
N ASN A 42 10.04 -0.07 7.12
CA ASN A 42 9.19 -0.53 6.02
C ASN A 42 8.41 0.61 5.37
N ILE A 43 7.91 1.57 6.16
CA ILE A 43 7.26 2.78 5.65
C ILE A 43 8.25 3.59 4.80
N SER A 44 9.48 3.79 5.28
CA SER A 44 10.51 4.51 4.51
C SER A 44 10.88 3.78 3.22
N GLN A 45 11.02 2.45 3.26
CA GLN A 45 11.29 1.65 2.07
C GLN A 45 10.14 1.71 1.05
N ALA A 46 8.88 1.63 1.50
CA ALA A 46 7.72 1.74 0.62
C ALA A 46 7.66 3.12 -0.06
N ARG A 47 7.90 4.20 0.69
CA ARG A 47 7.96 5.57 0.15
C ARG A 47 9.07 5.72 -0.89
N ALA A 48 10.27 5.25 -0.58
CA ALA A 48 11.41 5.30 -1.49
C ALA A 48 11.16 4.50 -2.78
N LEU A 49 10.53 3.32 -2.67
CA LEU A 49 10.18 2.50 -3.82
C LEU A 49 9.17 3.21 -4.73
N ILE A 50 8.09 3.75 -4.15
CA ILE A 50 7.06 4.50 -4.88
C ILE A 50 7.68 5.68 -5.65
N GLU A 51 8.56 6.45 -4.99
CA GLU A 51 9.26 7.58 -5.59
C GLU A 51 10.20 7.13 -6.71
N SER A 52 11.05 6.11 -6.47
CA SER A 52 12.01 5.60 -7.45
C SER A 52 11.35 5.08 -8.73
N MET A 53 10.16 4.50 -8.60
CA MET A 53 9.39 3.93 -9.71
C MET A 53 8.38 4.92 -10.29
N LYS A 54 8.24 6.12 -9.71
CA LYS A 54 7.27 7.15 -10.08
C LYS A 54 5.82 6.63 -10.11
N LEU A 55 5.45 5.85 -9.09
CA LEU A 55 4.11 5.26 -8.98
C LEU A 55 3.11 6.28 -8.43
N ASN A 56 1.87 6.24 -8.91
CA ASN A 56 0.77 7.09 -8.43
C ASN A 56 0.12 6.50 -7.17
N LEU A 57 0.95 6.26 -6.15
CA LEU A 57 0.58 5.65 -4.89
C LEU A 57 1.00 6.53 -3.72
N MET A 58 0.35 6.36 -2.58
CA MET A 58 0.71 7.04 -1.34
C MET A 58 0.72 6.07 -0.16
N VAL A 59 1.67 6.28 0.75
CA VAL A 59 1.73 5.56 2.02
C VAL A 59 0.91 6.29 3.08
N VAL A 60 -0.06 5.60 3.68
CA VAL A 60 -0.91 6.09 4.76
C VAL A 60 -0.67 5.26 6.01
N HIS A 61 -0.49 5.92 7.16
CA HIS A 61 -0.48 5.28 8.47
C HIS A 61 -1.15 6.20 9.48
N HIS A 62 -1.93 5.63 10.40
CA HIS A 62 -2.54 6.35 11.51
C HIS A 62 -2.23 5.67 12.84
N ALA A 63 -2.42 6.37 13.97
CA ALA A 63 -2.02 5.89 15.30
C ALA A 63 -2.60 4.50 15.64
N GLY A 64 -3.85 4.23 15.24
CA GLY A 64 -4.48 2.92 15.39
C GLY A 64 -3.73 1.77 14.69
N MET A 65 -3.18 2.00 13.49
CA MET A 65 -2.40 1.01 12.73
C MET A 65 -1.07 0.64 13.39
N LEU A 66 -0.51 1.54 14.20
CA LEU A 66 0.73 1.28 14.92
C LEU A 66 0.55 0.13 15.93
N ALA A 67 -0.63 0.05 16.57
CA ALA A 67 -0.94 -0.97 17.57
C ALA A 67 -0.91 -2.40 17.00
N TYR A 68 -1.25 -2.57 15.73
CA TYR A 68 -1.23 -3.85 15.02
C TYR A 68 -0.17 -3.94 13.92
N ARG A 69 0.82 -3.05 13.97
CA ARG A 69 2.01 -3.06 13.10
C ARG A 69 1.66 -3.11 11.60
N ALA A 70 0.91 -2.12 11.14
CA ALA A 70 0.45 -2.02 9.77
C ALA A 70 0.60 -0.62 9.16
N PHE A 71 0.54 -0.56 7.83
CA PHE A 71 0.34 0.67 7.06
C PHE A 71 -0.37 0.35 5.74
N GLU A 72 -0.91 1.36 5.07
CA GLU A 72 -1.58 1.24 3.79
C GLU A 72 -0.76 1.83 2.64
N VAL A 73 -0.93 1.25 1.46
CA VAL A 73 -0.50 1.82 0.18
C VAL A 73 -1.73 1.99 -0.69
N ASN A 74 -2.11 3.24 -0.93
CA ASN A 74 -3.34 3.61 -1.60
C ASN A 74 -3.06 4.28 -2.94
N VAL A 75 -3.95 4.09 -3.92
CA VAL A 75 -3.95 4.86 -5.17
C VAL A 75 -4.26 6.31 -4.87
N ILE A 76 -3.51 7.22 -5.49
CA ILE A 76 -3.83 8.64 -5.43
C ILE A 76 -5.03 8.88 -6.36
N PRO A 77 -6.16 9.41 -5.88
CA PRO A 77 -7.26 9.77 -6.77
C PRO A 77 -6.78 10.84 -7.76
N PRO A 78 -7.18 10.79 -9.04
CA PRO A 78 -6.89 11.87 -9.97
C PRO A 78 -7.41 13.19 -9.37
N ALA A 79 -6.61 14.24 -9.45
CA ALA A 79 -7.03 15.57 -9.04
C ALA A 79 -8.34 15.90 -9.78
N ALA A 80 -9.36 16.26 -9.01
CA ALA A 80 -10.68 16.65 -9.53
C ALA A 80 -10.61 17.94 -10.35
#